data_AF-A0A518CDD0-F1
#
_entry.id   AF-A0A518CDD0-F1
#
_cell.length_a   1.000
_cell.length_b   1.000
_cell.length_c   1.000
_cell.angle_alpha   90.00
_cell.angle_beta   90.00
_cell.angle_gamma   90.00
#
_symmetry.space_group_name_H-M   'P 1'
#
loop_
_entity.id
_entity.type
_entity.pdbx_description
1 polymer ?
#
loop_
_entity_poly.entity_id
_entity_poly.type
_entity_poly.pdbx_seq_one_letter_code
_entity_poly.pdbx_strand_id
1 'polypeptide(L)'
;MSGLILVSCLVCGGLVYFGVNSQATSQIQQKYGDNPIVKEHLGEIHSAWINTEASHEVAEEFGTPDYIVYDVHGSEGDGQLLIKQGEGDNFVGDEGILRIDSQDFDL
;
A
#
# COMPACT_ATOMS: atom_id res chain seq x y z
N MET A 1 27.45 -36.37 -11.90
CA MET A 1 26.70 -35.71 -10.81
C MET A 1 26.90 -34.21 -11.01
N SER A 2 25.96 -33.54 -11.66
CA SER A 2 25.99 -32.07 -11.82
C SER A 2 24.75 -31.54 -11.14
N GLY A 3 24.95 -30.96 -9.96
CA GLY A 3 23.91 -30.33 -9.16
C GLY A 3 23.49 -29.01 -9.80
N LEU A 4 22.30 -29.01 -10.41
CA LEU A 4 21.53 -27.82 -10.70
C LEU A 4 20.81 -27.45 -9.41
N ILE A 5 21.43 -26.58 -8.60
CA ILE A 5 20.77 -26.00 -7.45
C ILE A 5 19.77 -24.97 -7.99
N LEU A 6 18.49 -25.35 -7.96
CA LEU A 6 17.32 -24.50 -8.14
C LEU A 6 17.26 -23.46 -7.01
N VAL A 7 18.03 -22.38 -7.13
CA VAL A 7 17.88 -21.15 -6.34
C VAL A 7 17.23 -20.08 -7.22
N SER A 8 15.97 -20.26 -7.59
CA SER A 8 15.34 -19.33 -8.55
C SER A 8 13.89 -18.94 -8.29
N CYS A 9 13.24 -19.37 -7.20
CA CYS A 9 11.87 -18.90 -6.90
C CYS A 9 11.58 -18.47 -5.45
N LEU A 10 12.47 -18.68 -4.48
CA LEU A 10 12.18 -18.32 -3.07
C LEU A 10 12.67 -16.94 -2.64
N VAL A 11 13.37 -16.20 -3.51
CA VAL A 11 13.94 -14.87 -3.21
C VAL A 11 13.23 -13.74 -3.95
N CYS A 12 12.39 -14.03 -4.95
CA CYS A 12 11.76 -12.99 -5.78
C CYS A 12 10.48 -12.41 -5.17
N GLY A 13 9.85 -13.08 -4.21
CA GLY A 13 8.67 -12.56 -3.51
C GLY A 13 9.04 -11.76 -2.28
N GLY A 14 9.56 -12.42 -1.23
CA GLY A 14 9.67 -11.83 0.10
C GLY A 14 10.73 -10.74 0.27
N LEU A 15 11.88 -10.82 -0.42
CA LEU A 15 12.96 -9.82 -0.28
C LEU A 15 12.68 -8.54 -1.08
N VAL A 16 12.00 -8.66 -2.23
CA VAL A 16 11.55 -7.50 -3.01
C VAL A 16 10.36 -6.83 -2.31
N TYR A 17 9.43 -7.61 -1.75
CA TYR A 17 8.34 -7.10 -0.91
C TYR A 17 8.87 -6.26 0.26
N PHE A 18 9.92 -6.72 0.95
CA PHE A 18 10.43 -6.00 2.11
C PHE A 18 11.06 -4.64 1.74
N GLY A 19 11.77 -4.56 0.62
CA GLY A 19 12.36 -3.31 0.13
C GLY A 19 11.34 -2.31 -0.42
N VAL A 20 10.34 -2.79 -1.17
CA VAL A 20 9.27 -1.95 -1.74
C VAL A 20 8.33 -1.44 -0.65
N ASN A 21 8.02 -2.25 0.37
CA ASN A 21 7.13 -1.83 1.46
C ASN A 21 7.74 -0.75 2.37
N SER A 22 9.05 -0.78 2.62
CA SER A 22 9.71 0.29 3.40
C SER A 22 9.71 1.63 2.67
N GLN A 23 9.89 1.61 1.34
CA GLN A 23 9.83 2.82 0.52
C GLN A 23 8.40 3.35 0.36
N ALA A 24 7.41 2.47 0.23
CA ALA A 24 6.00 2.85 0.20
C ALA A 24 5.55 3.47 1.52
N THR A 25 5.90 2.87 2.67
CA THR A 25 5.58 3.40 4.01
C THR A 25 6.07 4.85 4.16
N SER A 26 7.32 5.12 3.79
CA SER A 26 7.90 6.47 3.91
C SER A 26 7.18 7.50 3.03
N GLN A 27 6.78 7.13 1.81
CA GLN A 27 6.04 8.02 0.91
C GLN A 27 4.61 8.25 1.39
N ILE A 28 3.94 7.21 1.87
CA ILE A 28 2.60 7.30 2.46
C ILE A 28 2.61 8.21 3.68
N GLN A 29 3.59 8.06 4.58
CA GLN A 29 3.78 8.95 5.73
C GLN A 29 3.95 10.41 5.30
N GLN A 30 4.82 10.68 4.33
CA GLN A 30 5.07 12.05 3.85
C GLN A 30 3.84 12.69 3.22
N LYS A 31 3.01 11.91 2.52
CA LYS A 31 1.90 12.43 1.73
C LYS A 31 0.59 12.50 2.51
N TYR A 32 0.30 11.47 3.27
CA TYR A 32 -0.99 11.29 3.94
C TYR A 32 -0.90 11.35 5.47
N GLY A 33 0.30 11.25 6.06
CA GLY A 33 0.46 11.23 7.51
C GLY A 33 0.02 12.51 8.23
N ASP A 34 0.01 13.65 7.54
CA ASP A 34 -0.50 14.92 8.08
C ASP A 34 -1.99 15.19 7.77
N ASN A 35 -2.65 14.33 6.98
CA ASN A 35 -4.07 14.46 6.68
C ASN A 35 -4.89 14.28 7.99
N PRO A 36 -5.86 15.17 8.28
CA PRO A 36 -6.62 15.11 9.53
C PRO A 36 -7.44 13.83 9.70
N ILE A 37 -7.98 13.28 8.60
CA ILE A 37 -8.76 12.03 8.60
C ILE A 37 -7.83 10.85 8.91
N VAL A 38 -6.65 10.83 8.31
CA VAL A 38 -5.63 9.81 8.58
C VAL A 38 -5.19 9.87 10.05
N LYS A 39 -4.93 11.07 10.60
CA LYS A 39 -4.58 11.21 12.02
C LYS A 39 -5.73 10.81 12.96
N GLU A 40 -6.97 11.10 12.59
CA GLU A 40 -8.15 10.74 13.38
C GLU A 40 -8.34 9.22 13.47
N HIS A 41 -8.15 8.51 12.35
CA HIS A 41 -8.46 7.07 12.27
C HIS A 41 -7.25 6.15 12.47
N LEU A 42 -6.06 6.55 12.01
CA LEU A 42 -4.85 5.73 12.07
C LEU A 42 -3.82 6.27 13.08
N GLY A 43 -3.83 7.57 13.37
CA GLY A 43 -2.79 8.20 14.19
C GLY A 43 -1.45 8.30 13.45
N GLU A 44 -0.34 7.98 14.12
CA GLU A 44 0.97 7.91 13.47
C GLU A 44 1.08 6.60 12.68
N ILE A 45 1.32 6.69 11.37
CA ILE A 45 1.52 5.51 10.52
C ILE A 45 2.86 4.86 10.89
N HIS A 46 2.84 3.59 11.30
CA HIS A 46 4.07 2.83 11.61
C HIS A 46 4.57 2.03 10.41
N SER A 47 3.66 1.45 9.63
CA SER A 47 4.00 0.59 8.50
C SER A 47 2.86 0.48 7.50
N ALA A 48 3.21 0.30 6.24
CA ALA A 48 2.27 0.04 5.15
C ALA A 48 2.77 -1.09 4.25
N TRP A 49 1.86 -1.95 3.80
CA TRP A 49 2.17 -3.08 2.92
C TRP A 49 1.21 -3.16 1.75
N ILE A 50 1.73 -3.42 0.55
CA ILE A 50 0.88 -3.60 -0.63
C ILE A 50 0.01 -4.85 -0.45
N ASN A 51 -1.30 -4.65 -0.51
CA ASN A 51 -2.30 -5.70 -0.59
C ASN A 51 -2.67 -5.94 -2.05
N THR A 52 -1.97 -6.89 -2.68
CA THR A 52 -2.17 -7.19 -4.10
C THR A 52 -3.57 -7.76 -4.36
N GLU A 53 -4.11 -8.57 -3.45
CA GLU A 53 -5.46 -9.15 -3.60
C GLU A 53 -6.52 -8.06 -3.58
N ALA A 54 -6.51 -7.21 -2.54
CA ALA A 54 -7.43 -6.07 -2.44
C ALA A 54 -7.24 -5.07 -3.60
N SER A 55 -6.03 -4.90 -4.13
CA SER A 55 -5.80 -4.07 -5.32
C SER A 55 -6.51 -4.62 -6.56
N HIS A 56 -6.55 -5.94 -6.74
CA HIS A 56 -7.32 -6.54 -7.84
C HIS A 56 -8.83 -6.36 -7.61
N GLU A 57 -9.31 -6.56 -6.38
CA GLU A 57 -10.73 -6.40 -6.05
C GLU A 57 -11.19 -4.95 -6.25
N VAL A 58 -10.41 -3.97 -5.80
CA VAL A 58 -10.70 -2.53 -6.02
C VAL A 58 -10.64 -2.17 -7.50
N ALA A 59 -9.74 -2.78 -8.27
CA ALA A 59 -9.69 -2.55 -9.72
C ALA A 59 -10.96 -3.04 -10.42
N GLU A 60 -11.54 -4.16 -9.97
CA GLU A 60 -12.85 -4.64 -10.44
C GLU A 60 -14.00 -3.75 -9.94
N GLU A 61 -13.95 -3.30 -8.68
CA GLU A 61 -14.94 -2.42 -8.05
C GLU A 61 -15.05 -1.06 -8.79
N PHE A 62 -13.91 -0.42 -9.06
CA PHE A 62 -13.85 0.89 -9.71
C PHE A 62 -13.79 0.82 -11.25
N GLY A 63 -13.59 -0.37 -11.81
CA GLY A 63 -13.42 -0.56 -13.25
C GLY A 63 -12.13 0.04 -13.80
N THR A 64 -11.10 0.24 -12.97
CA THR A 64 -9.78 0.75 -13.37
C THR A 64 -8.65 0.17 -12.52
N PRO A 65 -7.50 -0.23 -13.10
CA PRO A 65 -6.33 -0.71 -12.35
C PRO A 65 -5.50 0.42 -11.72
N ASP A 66 -5.97 1.66 -11.76
CA ASP A 66 -5.20 2.82 -11.31
C ASP A 66 -4.96 2.84 -9.80
N TYR A 67 -5.70 2.07 -9.00
CA TYR A 67 -5.57 2.07 -7.55
C TYR A 67 -4.72 0.90 -7.04
N ILE A 68 -3.77 1.21 -6.15
CA ILE A 68 -3.04 0.25 -5.35
C ILE A 68 -3.53 0.34 -3.91
N VAL A 69 -3.84 -0.80 -3.32
CA VAL A 69 -4.27 -0.91 -1.93
C VAL A 69 -3.06 -1.20 -1.04
N TYR A 70 -2.95 -0.42 0.02
CA TYR A 70 -1.97 -0.62 1.09
C TYR A 70 -2.70 -0.92 2.39
N ASP A 71 -2.38 -2.05 3.03
CA ASP A 71 -2.76 -2.28 4.42
C ASP A 71 -1.82 -1.44 5.30
N VAL A 72 -2.40 -0.57 6.13
CA VAL A 72 -1.67 0.39 6.95
C VAL A 72 -1.91 0.11 8.42
N HIS A 73 -0.83 0.02 9.17
CA HIS A 73 -0.84 -0.10 10.63
C HIS A 73 -0.41 1.25 11.24
N GLY A 74 -1.32 1.86 11.99
CA GLY A 74 -1.09 3.11 12.70
C GLY A 74 -1.06 2.93 14.22
N SER A 75 -0.79 4.02 14.96
CA SER A 75 -0.77 4.02 16.41
C SER A 75 -2.15 3.88 17.06
N GLU A 76 -3.19 4.38 16.39
CA GLU A 76 -4.57 4.39 16.90
C GLU A 76 -5.45 3.29 16.25
N GLY A 77 -5.05 2.77 15.09
CA GLY A 77 -5.82 1.77 14.37
C GLY A 77 -5.20 1.30 13.06
N ASP A 78 -5.87 0.32 12.46
CA ASP A 78 -5.52 -0.28 11.16
C ASP A 78 -6.52 0.14 10.10
N GLY A 79 -6.06 0.21 8.85
CA GLY A 79 -6.91 0.57 7.72
C GLY A 79 -6.31 0.25 6.37
N GLN A 80 -7.05 0.54 5.32
CA GLN A 80 -6.58 0.39 3.95
C GLN A 80 -6.50 1.75 3.26
N LEU A 81 -5.35 2.05 2.65
CA LEU A 81 -5.20 3.20 1.76
C LEU A 81 -5.28 2.73 0.31
N LEU A 82 -6.34 3.14 -0.38
CA LEU A 82 -6.51 2.97 -1.82
C LEU A 82 -5.90 4.19 -2.48
N ILE A 83 -4.71 4.04 -3.07
CA ILE A 83 -3.96 5.17 -3.62
C ILE A 83 -3.97 5.06 -5.13
N LYS A 84 -4.44 6.12 -5.80
CA LYS A 84 -4.34 6.20 -7.25
C LYS A 84 -2.87 6.35 -7.63
N GLN A 85 -2.37 5.54 -8.55
CA GLN A 85 -0.99 5.59 -9.01
C GLN A 85 -0.69 6.97 -9.60
N GLY A 86 0.43 7.56 -9.16
CA GLY A 86 0.92 8.81 -9.73
C GLY A 86 1.53 8.59 -11.11
N GLU A 87 1.73 9.68 -11.85
CA GLU A 87 2.44 9.63 -13.13
C GLU A 87 3.96 9.71 -12.93
N GLY A 88 4.72 9.02 -13.79
CA GLY A 88 6.19 9.09 -13.81
C GLY A 88 6.86 8.33 -12.67
N ASP A 89 7.75 9.01 -11.93
CA ASP A 89 8.54 8.42 -10.82
C ASP A 89 7.78 8.38 -9.47
N ASN A 90 6.57 8.94 -9.40
CA ASN A 90 5.78 9.02 -8.16
C ASN A 90 4.90 7.78 -8.00
N PHE A 91 5.37 6.79 -7.25
CA PHE A 91 4.61 5.57 -6.95
C PHE A 91 3.31 5.82 -6.17
N VAL A 92 3.24 6.92 -5.42
CA VAL A 92 2.10 7.34 -4.62
C VAL A 92 1.50 8.61 -5.24
N GLY A 93 0.34 8.51 -5.88
CA GLY A 93 -0.36 9.65 -6.48
C GLY A 93 -0.99 10.57 -5.44
N ASP A 94 -1.56 11.70 -5.87
CA ASP A 94 -2.12 12.72 -4.97
C ASP A 94 -3.54 12.40 -4.49
N GLU A 95 -4.24 11.53 -5.22
CA GLU A 95 -5.59 11.08 -4.89
C GLU A 95 -5.51 9.76 -4.12
N GLY A 96 -6.15 9.71 -2.95
CA GLY A 96 -6.25 8.50 -2.15
C GLY A 96 -7.56 8.43 -1.38
N ILE A 97 -7.96 7.21 -1.02
CA ILE A 97 -9.12 6.92 -0.18
C ILE A 97 -8.64 6.12 1.02
N LEU A 98 -9.00 6.55 2.22
CA LEU A 98 -8.88 5.75 3.43
C LEU A 98 -10.15 4.91 3.59
N ARG A 99 -10.00 3.58 3.73
CA ARG A 99 -11.07 2.63 3.97
C ARG A 99 -10.91 2.01 5.37
N ILE A 100 -11.90 2.22 6.23
CA ILE A 100 -11.99 1.69 7.61
C ILE A 100 -13.33 0.98 7.76
N ASP A 101 -13.35 -0.31 8.11
CA ASP A 101 -14.59 -1.07 8.35
C ASP A 101 -15.67 -0.91 7.24
N SER A 102 -15.26 -0.85 5.98
CA SER A 102 -16.11 -0.60 4.78
C SER A 102 -16.65 0.83 4.64
N GLN A 103 -16.15 1.78 5.43
CA GLN A 103 -16.38 3.22 5.24
C GLN A 103 -15.19 3.85 4.53
N ASP A 104 -15.48 4.61 3.48
CA ASP A 104 -14.50 5.28 2.63
C ASP A 104 -14.44 6.78 2.93
N PHE A 105 -13.23 7.32 2.99
CA PHE A 105 -12.94 8.74 3.20
C PHE A 105 -11.94 9.23 2.15
N ASP A 106 -12.30 10.27 1.41
CA ASP A 106 -11.40 10.91 0.46
C ASP A 106 -10.29 11.69 1.17
N LEU A 107 -9.05 11.58 0.67
CA LEU A 107 -7.85 12.19 1.26
C LEU A 107 -7.25 13.34 0.43
#